data_AF-A0A848KYU6-F1
#
_entry.id   AF-A0A848KYU6-F1
#
_cell.length_a   1.000
_cell.length_b   1.000
_cell.length_c   1.000
_cell.angle_alpha   90.00
_cell.angle_beta   90.00
_cell.angle_gamma   90.00
#
_symmetry.space_group_name_H-M   'P 1'
#
loop_
_entity.id
_entity.type
_entity.pdbx_description
1 polymer ?
#
loop_
_entity_poly.entity_id
_entity_poly.type
_entity_poly.pdbx_seq_one_letter_code
_entity_poly.pdbx_strand_id
1 'polypeptide(L)'
;MSLKTRGTLLLVAACTTIGASTAVITATPVQAAPFVQPVAAQPSVGDPCIGAEIGRRTTDPEGRNIVCDNYRWAIDVGQRPRHPWVDDQTQ
;
A
#
# COMPACT_ATOMS: atom_id res chain seq x y z
N MET A 1 11.70 -6.49 -45.49
CA MET A 1 10.90 -7.03 -46.62
C MET A 1 10.53 -8.48 -46.28
N SER A 2 9.29 -8.86 -46.57
CA SER A 2 8.63 -10.17 -46.41
C SER A 2 8.39 -10.71 -44.98
N LEU A 3 7.13 -10.79 -44.49
CA LEU A 3 6.05 -11.79 -44.79
C LEU A 3 6.49 -13.19 -44.34
N LYS A 4 5.75 -14.00 -43.57
CA LYS A 4 4.32 -14.36 -43.56
C LYS A 4 4.22 -15.48 -42.47
N THR A 5 3.12 -15.74 -41.77
CA THR A 5 2.14 -16.80 -42.12
C THR A 5 1.39 -17.12 -40.82
N ARG A 6 0.13 -16.70 -40.66
CA ARG A 6 -1.11 -17.49 -40.88
C ARG A 6 -1.12 -18.76 -40.05
N GLY A 7 -2.01 -18.85 -39.06
CA GLY A 7 -3.34 -19.42 -39.28
C GLY A 7 -3.39 -20.79 -38.58
N THR A 8 -4.48 -21.47 -38.31
CA THR A 8 -5.91 -21.29 -38.56
C THR A 8 -6.54 -22.64 -38.11
N LEU A 9 -7.77 -22.61 -37.57
CA LEU A 9 -8.72 -23.73 -37.38
C LEU A 9 -8.36 -24.82 -36.33
N LEU A 10 -9.11 -24.94 -35.24
CA LEU A 10 -10.42 -25.60 -35.06
C LEU A 10 -10.37 -27.14 -35.12
N LEU A 11 -10.67 -27.76 -33.98
CA LEU A 11 -11.44 -29.00 -33.95
C LEU A 11 -12.67 -28.81 -33.07
N VAL A 12 -13.85 -28.87 -33.70
CA VAL A 12 -15.15 -29.06 -33.03
C VAL A 12 -15.50 -30.53 -33.22
N ALA A 13 -15.79 -31.24 -32.13
CA ALA A 13 -16.33 -32.59 -32.18
C ALA A 13 -17.44 -32.80 -31.13
N ALA A 14 -18.67 -32.64 -31.63
CA ALA A 14 -19.90 -33.41 -31.41
C ALA A 14 -20.52 -33.69 -30.01
N CYS A 15 -21.83 -33.39 -29.98
CA CYS A 15 -22.95 -34.12 -29.38
C CYS A 15 -23.06 -34.28 -27.85
N THR A 16 -23.86 -33.41 -27.23
CA THR A 16 -24.95 -33.84 -26.32
C THR A 16 -26.02 -32.75 -26.25
N THR A 17 -27.25 -33.01 -26.72
CA THR A 17 -28.39 -32.11 -26.49
C THR A 17 -28.94 -32.35 -25.08
N ILE A 18 -28.31 -31.72 -24.09
CA ILE A 18 -28.90 -31.58 -22.76
C ILE A 18 -29.68 -30.27 -22.80
N GLY A 19 -31.00 -30.35 -22.60
CA GLY A 19 -31.86 -29.18 -22.45
C GLY A 19 -31.41 -28.38 -21.23
N ALA A 20 -30.55 -27.39 -21.47
CA ALA A 20 -30.05 -26.50 -20.44
C ALA A 20 -31.10 -25.41 -20.20
N SER A 21 -31.85 -25.52 -19.10
CA SER A 21 -32.53 -24.36 -18.52
C SER A 21 -31.44 -23.38 -18.09
N THR A 22 -31.15 -22.38 -18.93
CA THR A 22 -30.21 -21.30 -18.60
C THR A 22 -30.87 -20.39 -17.58
N ALA A 23 -30.68 -20.70 -16.29
CA ALA A 23 -30.91 -19.75 -15.23
C ALA A 23 -29.92 -18.59 -15.44
N VAL A 24 -30.42 -17.45 -15.88
CA VAL A 24 -29.64 -16.23 -16.07
C VAL A 24 -29.35 -15.69 -14.67
N ILE A 25 -28.19 -16.04 -14.11
CA ILE A 25 -27.71 -15.39 -12.88
C ILE A 25 -27.13 -14.05 -13.30
N THR A 26 -27.93 -13.00 -13.16
CA THR A 26 -27.48 -11.62 -13.30
C THR A 26 -26.55 -11.31 -12.13
N ALA A 27 -25.25 -11.45 -12.35
CA ALA A 27 -24.24 -11.03 -11.39
C ALA A 27 -24.17 -9.50 -11.40
N THR A 28 -24.71 -8.84 -10.37
CA THR A 28 -24.43 -7.43 -10.13
C THR A 28 -22.98 -7.29 -9.68
N PRO A 29 -22.15 -6.47 -10.32
CA PRO A 29 -20.80 -6.21 -9.82
C PRO A 29 -20.92 -5.53 -8.45
N VAL A 30 -20.39 -6.18 -7.41
CA VAL A 30 -20.22 -5.56 -6.10
C VAL A 30 -19.06 -4.57 -6.25
N GLN A 31 -19.40 -3.30 -6.47
CA GLN A 31 -18.40 -2.24 -6.52
C GLN A 31 -17.78 -2.08 -5.12
N ALA A 32 -16.49 -2.36 -4.99
CA ALA A 32 -15.77 -2.11 -3.74
C ALA A 32 -15.81 -0.61 -3.41
N ALA A 33 -16.18 -0.28 -2.17
CA ALA A 33 -16.10 1.09 -1.69
C ALA A 33 -14.63 1.56 -1.71
N PRO A 34 -14.37 2.85 -2.00
CA PRO A 34 -13.02 3.39 -1.94
C PRO A 34 -12.50 3.33 -0.49
N PHE A 35 -11.26 2.86 -0.32
CA PHE A 35 -10.57 2.95 0.96
C PHE A 35 -10.14 4.39 1.18
N VAL A 36 -10.75 5.06 2.17
CA VAL A 36 -10.31 6.38 2.62
C VAL A 36 -9.22 6.17 3.67
N GLN A 37 -7.99 6.57 3.36
CA GLN A 37 -6.92 6.58 4.36
C GLN A 37 -7.14 7.78 5.30
N PRO A 38 -7.14 7.59 6.63
CA PRO A 38 -7.12 8.71 7.55
C PRO A 38 -5.87 9.56 7.28
N VAL A 39 -6.05 10.87 7.08
CA VAL A 39 -4.91 11.80 7.12
C VAL A 39 -4.44 11.85 8.57
N ALA A 40 -3.21 11.38 8.81
CA ALA A 40 -2.59 11.49 10.11
C ALA A 40 -2.42 12.98 10.47
N ALA A 41 -2.82 13.36 11.69
CA ALA A 41 -2.55 14.68 12.22
C ALA A 41 -1.03 14.94 12.25
N GLN A 42 -0.64 16.22 12.17
CA GLN A 42 0.77 16.57 12.38
C GLN A 42 1.18 16.17 13.80
N PRO A 43 2.35 15.54 13.97
CA PRO A 43 2.83 15.16 15.28
C PRO A 43 3.27 16.38 16.09
N SER A 44 3.10 16.29 17.39
CA SER A 44 3.60 17.25 18.37
C SER A 44 4.83 16.70 19.10
N VAL A 45 5.62 17.57 19.71
CA VAL A 45 6.74 17.15 20.57
C VAL A 45 6.22 16.22 21.68
N GLY A 46 6.88 15.07 21.82
CA GLY A 46 6.55 14.04 22.79
C GLY A 46 5.61 12.95 22.28
N ASP A 47 4.95 13.15 21.14
CA ASP A 47 4.09 12.14 20.53
C ASP A 47 4.90 10.89 20.16
N PRO A 48 4.30 9.68 20.24
CA PRO A 48 4.96 8.48 19.77
C PRO A 48 5.13 8.49 18.24
N CYS A 49 6.20 7.85 17.76
CA CYS A 49 6.40 7.58 16.34
C CYS A 49 6.80 6.12 16.13
N ILE A 50 6.50 5.59 14.94
CA ILE A 50 6.85 4.21 14.59
C ILE A 50 8.31 4.12 14.11
N GLY A 51 8.90 2.93 14.15
CA GLY A 51 10.30 2.73 13.72
C GLY A 51 10.58 3.21 12.29
N ALA A 52 9.59 3.11 11.39
CA ALA A 52 9.70 3.60 10.01
C ALA A 52 9.79 5.13 9.89
N GLU A 53 9.40 5.85 10.94
CA GLU A 53 9.47 7.31 10.99
C GLU A 53 10.76 7.82 11.61
N ILE A 54 11.61 6.97 12.21
CA ILE A 54 12.86 7.42 12.84
C ILE A 54 13.74 8.11 11.78
N GLY A 55 14.15 9.35 12.07
CA GLY A 55 14.85 10.19 11.11
C GLY A 55 13.95 11.14 10.31
N ARG A 56 12.64 10.92 10.26
CA ARG A 56 11.70 11.83 9.59
C ARG A 56 11.67 13.17 10.31
N ARG A 57 11.84 14.25 9.55
CA ARG A 57 11.75 15.63 10.01
C ARG A 57 10.46 16.26 9.50
N THR A 58 9.78 17.02 10.35
CA THR A 58 8.57 17.77 9.99
C THR A 58 8.46 19.00 10.89
N THR A 59 7.38 19.77 10.72
CA THR A 59 7.03 20.90 11.59
C THR A 59 5.81 20.54 12.42
N ASP A 60 5.82 20.86 13.71
CA ASP A 60 4.70 20.63 14.62
C ASP A 60 3.60 21.73 14.49
N PRO A 61 2.47 21.61 15.19
CA PRO A 61 1.40 22.62 15.14
C PRO A 61 1.83 24.02 15.62
N GLU A 62 2.88 24.12 16.43
CA GLU A 62 3.45 25.39 16.91
C GLU A 62 4.49 25.99 15.94
N GLY A 63 4.79 25.33 14.83
CA GLY A 63 5.76 25.82 13.85
C GLY A 63 7.21 25.45 14.16
N ARG A 64 7.47 24.55 15.11
CA ARG A 64 8.81 24.09 15.49
C ARG A 64 9.24 22.92 14.63
N ASN A 65 10.50 22.90 14.20
CA ASN A 65 11.06 21.73 13.54
C ASN A 65 11.24 20.59 14.56
N ILE A 66 10.72 19.42 14.20
CA ILE A 66 10.76 18.22 15.01
C ILE A 66 11.26 17.04 14.19
N VAL A 67 11.86 16.07 14.88
CA VAL A 67 12.36 14.82 14.31
C VAL A 67 11.91 13.64 15.17
N CYS A 68 11.54 12.54 14.54
CA CYS A 68 11.29 11.29 15.25
C CYS A 68 12.64 10.67 15.65
N ASP A 69 12.87 10.60 16.96
CA ASP A 69 14.08 10.09 17.61
C ASP A 69 13.68 9.14 18.74
N ASN A 70 14.26 7.94 18.76
CA ASN A 70 13.99 6.96 19.83
C ASN A 70 12.48 6.74 20.07
N TYR A 71 11.71 6.56 19.00
CA TYR A 71 10.24 6.33 19.00
C TYR A 71 9.39 7.47 19.57
N ARG A 72 9.95 8.68 19.67
CA ARG A 72 9.24 9.89 20.10
C ARG A 72 9.59 11.07 19.20
N TRP A 73 8.64 11.96 18.97
CA TRP A 73 8.91 13.25 18.32
C TRP A 73 9.63 14.18 19.31
N ALA A 74 10.76 14.73 18.90
CA ALA A 74 11.56 15.67 19.67
C ALA A 74 11.90 16.92 18.85
N ILE A 75 12.24 18.02 19.51
CA ILE A 75 12.74 19.22 18.82
C ILE A 75 13.99 18.86 18.01
N ASP A 76 14.00 19.25 16.74
CA ASP A 76 15.16 19.09 15.88
C ASP A 76 16.20 20.17 16.19
N VAL A 77 17.25 19.77 16.92
CA VAL A 77 18.42 20.59 17.24
C VAL A 77 19.66 20.12 16.46
N GLY A 78 19.47 19.36 15.37
CA GLY A 78 20.57 18.82 14.55
C GLY A 78 21.15 17.50 15.03
N GLN A 79 20.49 16.82 15.98
CA GLN A 79 20.88 15.49 16.43
C GLN A 79 20.80 14.45 15.30
N ARG A 80 21.63 13.41 15.42
CA ARG A 80 21.49 12.18 14.63
C ARG A 80 20.47 11.28 15.34
N PRO A 81 19.29 11.00 14.74
CA PRO A 81 18.27 10.20 15.39
C PRO A 81 18.74 8.78 15.67
N ARG A 82 18.38 8.26 16.83
CA ARG A 82 18.67 6.91 17.28
C ARG A 82 17.55 5.97 16.85
N HIS A 83 17.90 4.83 16.28
CA HIS A 83 16.99 3.74 15.95
C HIS A 83 17.37 2.51 16.79
N PRO A 84 16.90 2.37 18.05
CA PRO A 84 17.36 1.32 18.97
C PRO A 84 17.23 -0.09 18.41
N TRP A 85 16.12 -0.38 17.73
CA TRP A 85 15.92 -1.68 17.10
C TRP A 85 16.90 -1.96 15.97
N VAL A 86 17.47 -0.96 15.28
CA VAL A 86 18.52 -1.17 14.27
C VAL A 86 19.91 -1.09 14.91
N ASP A 87 20.13 -0.10 15.75
CA ASP A 87 21.45 0.27 16.29
C ASP A 87 21.94 -0.70 17.39
N ASP A 88 21.03 -1.32 18.14
CA ASP A 88 21.37 -2.19 19.27
C ASP A 88 21.29 -3.69 18.92
N GLN A 89 21.23 -4.06 17.64
CA GLN A 89 21.21 -5.48 17.25
C GLN A 89 22.56 -6.13 17.58
N THR A 90 22.61 -6.94 18.63
CA THR A 90 23.71 -7.89 18.89
C THR A 90 23.46 -9.21 18.17
N GLN A 91 24.43 -9.64 17.35
CA GLN A 91 24.46 -10.95 16.69
C GLN A 91 24.81 -12.08 17.67
#